data_AF-A0A841K0H2-F1
#
_entry.id   AF-A0A841K0H2-F1
#
_cell.length_a   1.000
_cell.length_b   1.000
_cell.length_c   1.000
_cell.angle_alpha   90.00
_cell.angle_beta   90.00
_cell.angle_gamma   90.00
#
_symmetry.space_group_name_H-M   'P 1'
#
loop_
_entity.id
_entity.type
_entity.pdbx_description
1 polymer ?
#
loop_
_entity_poly.entity_id
_entity_poly.type
_entity_poly.pdbx_seq_one_letter_code
_entity_poly.pdbx_strand_id
1 'polypeptide(L)' 'MSISSITVGSSTVNLVSMPTKPGFRDITFEVNDTVATVRSPFTGTTQTQSWPGADWWSATATLPPLTRTQAA' A
#
# COMPACT_ATOMS: atom_id res chain seq x y z
N MET A 1 6.25 -24.48 -1.46
CA MET A 1 6.49 -23.11 -0.95
C MET A 1 7.18 -23.27 0.40
N SER A 2 8.49 -23.04 0.47
CA SER A 2 9.23 -23.10 1.74
C SER A 2 9.00 -21.79 2.50
N ILE A 3 8.42 -21.87 3.68
CA ILE A 3 8.31 -20.72 4.58
C ILE A 3 9.70 -20.45 5.14
N SER A 4 10.23 -19.27 4.85
CA SER A 4 11.43 -18.75 5.52
C SER A 4 10.95 -17.75 6.57
N SER A 5 11.54 -17.76 7.76
CA SER A 5 11.21 -16.82 8.82
C SER A 5 12.42 -15.93 9.12
N ILE A 6 12.15 -14.65 9.36
CA ILE A 6 13.15 -13.70 9.84
C ILE A 6 12.69 -13.07 11.14
N THR A 7 13.64 -12.73 11.99
CA THR A 7 13.37 -12.01 13.23
C THR A 7 13.62 -10.53 13.02
N VAL A 8 12.59 -9.71 13.24
CA VAL A 8 12.69 -8.25 13.21
C VAL A 8 12.41 -7.74 14.62
N GLY A 9 13.45 -7.26 15.30
CA GLY A 9 13.38 -6.93 16.73
C GLY A 9 13.12 -8.19 17.57
N SER A 10 12.04 -8.19 18.36
CA SER A 10 11.62 -9.31 19.20
C SER A 10 10.52 -10.18 18.58
N SER A 11 10.16 -9.96 17.31
CA SER A 11 9.07 -10.68 16.64
C SER A 11 9.57 -11.50 15.44
N THR A 12 9.09 -12.74 15.34
CA THR A 12 9.35 -13.62 14.21
C THR A 12 8.26 -13.46 13.17
N VAL A 13 8.64 -13.14 11.93
CA VAL A 13 7.71 -12.92 10.81
C VAL A 13 7.97 -13.98 9.72
N ASN A 14 6.89 -14.55 9.19
CA ASN A 14 6.94 -15.49 8.08
C ASN A 14 7.08 -14.72 6.76
N LEU A 15 8.16 -14.98 6.02
CA LEU A 15 8.35 -14.51 4.66
C LEU A 15 7.51 -15.37 3.71
N VAL A 16 6.52 -14.74 3.09
CA VAL A 16 5.78 -15.33 1.99
C VAL A 16 6.48 -14.93 0.70
N SER A 17 7.09 -15.91 0.02
CA SER A 17 7.69 -15.69 -1.30
C SER A 17 6.59 -15.32 -2.30
N MET A 18 6.74 -14.25 -3.07
CA MET A 18 5.80 -13.98 -4.16
C MET A 18 5.78 -15.13 -5.17
N PRO A 19 4.60 -15.55 -5.66
CA PRO A 19 4.51 -16.60 -6.66
C PRO A 19 5.29 -16.21 -7.93
N THR A 20 6.19 -17.09 -8.36
CA THR A 20 7.11 -16.80 -9.49
C THR A 20 6.43 -16.85 -10.85
N LYS A 21 5.21 -17.39 -10.96
CA LYS A 21 4.44 -17.49 -12.21
C LYS A 21 2.92 -17.50 -11.95
N PRO A 22 2.12 -16.78 -12.76
CA PRO A 22 2.54 -15.64 -13.58
C PRO A 22 2.92 -14.49 -12.64
N GLY A 23 4.19 -14.08 -12.66
CA GLY A 23 4.65 -12.96 -11.82
C GLY A 23 3.99 -11.66 -12.25
N PHE A 24 3.77 -10.74 -11.32
CA PHE A 24 3.30 -9.40 -11.64
C PHE A 24 4.27 -8.71 -12.60
N ARG A 25 3.73 -8.11 -13.66
CA ARG A 25 4.52 -7.34 -14.64
C ARG A 25 4.96 -6.01 -14.04
N ASP A 26 4.03 -5.34 -13.36
CA ASP A 26 4.24 -4.04 -12.75
C ASP A 26 3.48 -3.95 -11.42
N ILE A 27 4.06 -3.28 -10.43
CA ILE A 27 3.40 -2.95 -9.17
C ILE A 27 3.65 -1.47 -8.90
N THR A 28 2.57 -0.69 -8.80
CA THR A 28 2.62 0.74 -8.48
C THR A 28 2.04 0.95 -7.10
N PHE A 29 2.80 1.59 -6.22
CA PHE A 29 2.34 2.01 -4.90
C PHE A 29 2.09 3.52 -4.91
N GLU A 30 0.97 3.93 -4.34
CA GLU A 30 0.61 5.34 -4.16
C GLU A 30 0.33 5.59 -2.68
N VAL A 31 0.90 6.66 -2.15
CA VAL A 31 0.68 7.09 -0.76
C VAL A 31 -0.12 8.37 -0.80
N ASN A 32 -1.27 8.37 -0.13
CA ASN A 32 -2.09 9.56 0.05
C ASN A 32 -1.95 10.04 1.50
N ASP A 33 -1.36 11.22 1.66
CA ASP A 33 -1.26 11.95 2.94
C ASP A 33 -2.41 12.96 3.01
N THR A 34 -3.29 12.80 4.00
CA THR A 34 -4.48 13.63 4.14
C THR A 34 -4.35 14.55 5.34
N VAL A 35 -4.52 15.86 5.11
CA VAL A 35 -4.55 16.89 6.16
C VAL A 35 -5.96 17.46 6.33
N ALA A 36 -6.34 17.77 7.57
CA ALA A 36 -7.57 18.48 7.85
C ALA A 36 -7.33 19.99 7.72
N THR A 37 -8.23 20.69 7.02
CA THR A 37 -8.13 22.14 6.83
C THR A 37 -9.36 22.84 7.41
N VAL A 38 -9.16 23.80 8.31
CA VAL A 38 -10.23 24.64 8.87
C VAL A 38 -9.99 26.09 8.48
N ARG A 39 -11.00 26.72 7.87
CA ARG A 39 -10.96 28.13 7.49
C ARG A 39 -11.90 28.94 8.36
N SER A 40 -11.38 29.99 8.99
CA SER A 40 -12.17 30.92 9.80
C SER A 40 -13.15 31.71 8.90
N PRO A 41 -14.47 31.69 9.18
CA PRO A 41 -15.45 32.43 8.39
C PRO A 41 -15.40 33.94 8.64
N PHE A 42 -14.75 34.41 9.71
CA PHE A 42 -14.67 35.83 10.07
C PHE A 42 -13.34 36.49 9.71
N THR A 43 -12.23 35.76 9.84
CA THR A 43 -10.87 36.31 9.58
C THR A 43 -10.25 35.79 8.29
N GLY A 44 -10.86 34.79 7.65
CA GLY A 44 -10.35 34.17 6.42
C GLY A 44 -9.06 33.35 6.60
N THR A 45 -8.49 33.33 7.80
CA THR A 45 -7.29 32.59 8.16
C THR A 45 -7.55 31.09 8.09
N THR A 46 -6.62 30.36 7.49
CA THR A 46 -6.68 28.91 7.35
C THR A 46 -5.67 28.26 8.29
N GLN A 47 -6.09 27.21 9.00
CA GLN A 47 -5.19 26.33 9.75
C GLN A 47 -5.27 24.92 9.18
N THR A 48 -4.10 24.32 8.96
CA THR A 48 -3.93 22.91 8.60
C THR A 48 -3.57 22.13 9.85
N GLN A 49 -4.34 21.09 10.15
CA GLN A 49 -4.08 20.17 11.25
C GLN A 49 -3.68 18.81 10.66
N SER A 50 -2.65 18.18 11.23
CA SER A 50 -2.35 16.78 10.95
C SER A 50 -3.58 15.93 11.25
N TRP A 51 -3.91 14.99 10.36
CA TRP A 51 -5.03 14.08 10.57
C TRP A 51 -4.52 12.63 10.67
N PRO A 52 -4.04 12.22 11.86
CA PRO A 52 -3.55 10.86 12.06
C PRO A 52 -4.64 9.82 11.74
N GLY A 53 -4.32 8.88 10.85
CA GLY A 53 -5.21 7.78 10.47
C GLY A 53 -6.10 8.04 9.26
N ALA A 54 -6.03 9.22 8.63
CA ALA A 54 -6.67 9.47 7.33
C ALA A 54 -5.77 9.07 6.14
N ASP A 55 -4.49 8.79 6.40
CA ASP A 55 -3.54 8.36 5.38
C ASP A 55 -3.84 6.94 4.94
N TRP A 56 -3.70 6.69 3.64
CA TRP A 56 -3.89 5.36 3.08
C TRP A 56 -2.91 5.08 1.96
N TRP A 57 -2.57 3.81 1.83
CA TRP A 57 -1.69 3.32 0.78
C TRP A 57 -2.53 2.55 -0.24
N SER A 58 -2.38 2.90 -1.51
CA SER A 58 -2.95 2.17 -2.63
C SER A 58 -1.85 1.38 -3.31
N ALA A 59 -2.19 0.18 -3.78
CA ALA A 59 -1.31 -0.64 -4.58
C ALA A 59 -2.06 -1.16 -5.80
N THR A 60 -1.55 -0.87 -6.98
CA THR A 60 -2.05 -1.42 -8.25
C THR A 60 -1.04 -2.42 -8.78
N ALA A 61 -1.42 -3.70 -8.81
CA ALA A 61 -0.60 -4.76 -9.39
C ALA A 61 -1.13 -5.14 -10.78
N THR A 62 -0.28 -5.05 -11.80
CA THR A 62 -0.60 -5.40 -13.18
C THR A 62 -0.03 -6.77 -13.51
N LEU A 63 -0.90 -7.66 -13.98
CA LEU A 63 -0.49 -8.98 -14.46
C LEU A 63 -0.06 -8.90 -15.94
N PRO A 64 0.91 -9.73 -16.37
CA PRO A 64 1.22 -9.90 -17.79
C PRO A 64 0.06 -10.59 -18.52
N PRO A 65 0.00 -10.55 -19.87
CA PRO A 65 -0.99 -11.29 -20.64
C PRO A 65 -1.01 -12.77 -20.23
N LEU A 66 -2.17 -13.25 -19.78
CA LEU A 66 -2.35 -14.62 -19.30
C LEU A 66 -2.97 -15.49 -20.40
N THR A 67 -2.52 -16.73 -20.49
CA THR A 67 -3.27 -17.76 -21.25
C THR A 67 -4.57 -18.11 -20.51
N ARG A 68 -5.57 -18.67 -21.20
CA ARG A 68 -6.85 -19.06 -20.55
C ARG A 68 -6.66 -19.97 -19.34
N THR A 69 -5.72 -20.90 -19.40
CA THR A 69 -5.41 -21.82 -18.29
C THR A 69 -4.77 -21.12 -17.09
N GLN A 70 -4.14 -19.96 -17.29
CA GLN A 70 -3.51 -19.18 -16.21
C GLN A 70 -4.44 -18.12 -15.61
N ALA A 71 -5.56 -17.81 -16.28
CA ALA A 71 -6.55 -16.83 -15.85
C ALA A 71 -7.77 -17.44 -15.14
N ALA A 72 -7.93 -18.77 -15.22
CA ALA A 72 -8.99 -19.53 -14.57
C ALA A 72 -8.55 -20.01 -13.18
#